data_AF-A0A938UST8-F1
#
_entry.id   AF-A0A938UST8-F1
#
_cell.length_a   1.000
_cell.length_b   1.000
_cell.length_c   1.000
_cell.angle_alpha   90.00
_cell.angle_beta   90.00
_cell.angle_gamma   90.00
#
_symmetry.space_group_name_H-M   'P 1'
#
loop_
_entity.id
_entity.type
_entity.pdbx_description
1 polymer ?
#
loop_
_entity_poly.entity_id
_entity_poly.type
_entity_poly.pdbx_seq_one_letter_code
_entity_poly.pdbx_strand_id
1 'polypeptide(L)'
;MPFPDLGIVPRSYARAERLDAAANAAGVPGPRSRGPVLSTDAPPALQWLSDLYVHVFRRREAEAIDVIYAKFDELLRQSDCADCDEVLANLDVNRLNITATLAVLSITRLDRARLANWRRFAEMAQRKICREAPDRAAALLAGLLPLDS
;
A
#
# COMPACT_ATOMS: atom_id res chain seq x y z
N MET A 1 -33.28 23.39 -3.33
CA MET A 1 -32.73 22.91 -2.06
C MET A 1 -31.29 23.40 -1.95
N PRO A 2 -30.94 24.27 -1.00
CA PRO A 2 -29.58 24.81 -0.89
C PRO A 2 -28.65 23.77 -0.25
N PHE A 3 -27.47 23.60 -0.85
CA PHE A 3 -26.36 22.84 -0.26
C PHE A 3 -25.81 23.62 0.95
N PRO A 4 -25.54 22.97 2.09
CA PRO A 4 -24.90 23.65 3.20
C PRO A 4 -23.43 23.96 2.87
N ASP A 5 -23.08 25.19 3.20
CA ASP A 5 -21.78 25.84 3.20
C ASP A 5 -20.72 24.96 3.92
N LEU A 6 -19.82 24.34 3.15
CA LEU A 6 -18.68 23.61 3.70
C LEU A 6 -17.58 24.62 4.02
N GLY A 7 -17.60 25.06 5.28
CA GLY A 7 -16.63 25.95 5.88
C GLY A 7 -15.19 25.56 5.55
N ILE A 8 -14.49 26.53 4.97
CA ILE A 8 -13.05 26.56 4.75
C ILE A 8 -12.35 26.43 6.11
N VAL A 9 -11.67 25.31 6.35
CA VAL A 9 -10.78 25.16 7.51
C VAL A 9 -9.40 25.75 7.14
N PRO A 10 -8.84 26.69 7.92
CA PRO A 10 -7.58 27.33 7.59
C PRO A 10 -6.37 26.42 7.82
N ARG A 11 -5.40 26.57 6.90
CA ARG A 11 -4.03 26.06 6.94
C ARG A 11 -3.38 26.27 8.31
N SER A 12 -3.02 25.18 8.98
CA SER A 12 -2.02 25.17 10.05
C SER A 12 -0.99 24.06 9.81
N TYR A 13 -0.38 24.07 8.62
CA TYR A 13 0.89 23.40 8.35
C TYR A 13 2.04 24.32 8.81
N ALA A 14 2.32 24.34 10.12
CA ALA A 14 3.47 25.06 10.64
C ALA A 14 3.95 24.47 11.98
N ARG A 15 4.22 23.16 12.06
CA ARG A 15 4.98 22.59 13.20
C ARG A 15 5.52 21.17 12.93
N ALA A 16 6.49 21.01 12.04
CA ALA A 16 7.17 19.73 11.86
C ALA A 16 8.67 19.83 11.49
N GLU A 17 9.39 20.86 11.95
CA GLU A 17 10.82 21.05 11.57
C GLU A 17 11.79 21.32 12.74
N ARG A 18 11.56 20.82 13.96
CA ARG A 18 12.51 21.07 15.07
C ARG A 18 12.82 19.89 16.01
N LEU A 19 12.86 18.65 15.53
CA LEU A 19 13.26 17.52 16.39
C LEU A 19 14.43 16.64 15.88
N ASP A 20 15.07 16.94 14.76
CA ASP A 20 16.18 16.10 14.25
C ASP A 20 17.60 16.64 14.53
N ALA A 21 17.77 17.77 15.22
CA ALA A 21 19.08 18.39 15.38
C ALA A 21 19.91 17.91 16.60
N ALA A 22 19.37 17.04 17.47
CA ALA A 22 20.02 16.72 18.76
C ALA A 22 20.69 15.33 18.86
N ALA A 23 20.65 14.49 17.81
CA ALA A 23 21.06 13.08 17.91
C ALA A 23 22.50 12.76 17.44
N ASN A 24 23.33 13.75 17.07
CA ASN A 24 24.63 13.51 16.40
C ASN A 24 25.88 13.54 17.31
N ALA A 25 25.75 13.59 18.65
CA ALA A 25 26.92 13.72 19.53
C ALA A 25 27.45 12.40 20.13
N ALA A 26 26.72 11.29 20.02
CA ALA A 26 27.19 9.98 20.46
C ALA A 26 27.50 9.16 19.23
N GLY A 27 28.76 8.73 19.07
CA GLY A 27 29.24 7.85 17.98
C GLY A 27 28.63 6.44 18.02
N VAL A 28 27.31 6.34 18.14
CA VAL A 28 26.55 5.12 17.96
C VAL A 28 26.48 4.89 16.46
N PRO A 29 27.05 3.79 15.92
CA PRO A 29 26.84 3.44 14.53
C PRO A 29 25.33 3.31 14.31
N GLY A 30 24.76 4.27 13.57
CA GLY A 30 23.34 4.31 13.27
C GLY A 30 22.87 2.97 12.68
N PRO A 31 21.62 2.56 12.92
CA PRO A 31 21.08 1.34 12.34
C PRO A 31 21.31 1.42 10.85
N ARG A 32 22.25 0.60 10.35
CA ARG A 32 22.53 0.49 8.92
C ARG A 32 21.19 0.22 8.28
N SER A 33 20.66 1.21 7.55
CA SER A 33 19.54 1.03 6.65
C SER A 33 20.04 0.06 5.60
N ARG A 34 19.99 -1.23 5.93
CA ARG A 34 20.21 -2.30 4.97
C ARG A 34 19.12 -2.05 3.93
N GLY A 35 19.55 -1.51 2.79
CA GLY A 35 18.73 -1.49 1.60
C GLY A 35 18.15 -2.90 1.39
N PRO A 36 16.98 -3.00 0.75
CA PRO A 36 16.29 -4.27 0.60
C PRO A 36 17.25 -5.32 0.03
N VAL A 37 17.62 -6.30 0.86
CA VAL A 37 18.37 -7.48 0.40
C VAL A 37 17.35 -8.32 -0.34
N LEU A 38 17.35 -8.18 -1.67
CA LEU A 38 16.56 -9.03 -2.55
C LEU A 38 17.22 -10.40 -2.56
N SER A 39 16.59 -11.39 -1.93
CA SER A 39 17.01 -12.78 -2.05
C SER A 39 16.86 -13.20 -3.51
N THR A 40 17.94 -13.68 -4.13
CA THR A 40 18.03 -14.01 -5.56
C THR A 40 17.14 -15.19 -5.97
N ASP A 41 16.56 -15.92 -5.01
CA ASP A 41 15.74 -17.12 -5.24
C ASP A 41 14.23 -16.85 -5.18
N ALA A 42 13.78 -15.60 -5.34
CA ALA A 42 12.36 -15.32 -5.43
C ALA A 42 11.76 -16.00 -6.69
N PRO A 43 10.57 -16.63 -6.59
CA PRO A 43 9.83 -17.13 -7.74
C PRO A 43 9.74 -16.06 -8.84
N PRO A 44 9.82 -16.44 -10.14
CA PRO A 44 9.72 -15.49 -11.24
C PRO A 44 8.49 -14.58 -11.14
N ALA A 45 7.37 -15.12 -10.66
CA ALA A 45 6.11 -14.42 -10.42
C ALA A 45 6.20 -13.27 -9.40
N LEU A 46 7.24 -13.24 -8.55
CA LEU A 46 7.41 -12.24 -7.48
C LEU A 46 8.54 -11.23 -7.76
N GLN A 47 9.31 -11.40 -8.85
CA GLN A 47 10.46 -10.52 -9.13
C GLN A 47 10.05 -9.04 -9.28
N TRP A 48 8.88 -8.78 -9.86
CA TRP A 48 8.33 -7.45 -10.08
C TRP A 48 7.96 -6.70 -8.79
N LEU A 49 7.79 -7.39 -7.66
CA LEU A 49 7.51 -6.75 -6.37
C LEU A 49 8.66 -5.84 -5.94
N SER A 50 9.89 -6.18 -6.32
CA SER A 50 11.08 -5.37 -6.09
C SER A 50 10.94 -4.00 -6.77
N ASP A 51 10.52 -3.99 -8.03
CA ASP A 51 10.31 -2.77 -8.82
C ASP A 51 9.17 -1.94 -8.23
N LEU A 52 8.06 -2.59 -7.87
CA LEU A 52 6.95 -1.93 -7.17
C LEU A 52 7.44 -1.20 -5.91
N TYR A 53 8.19 -1.87 -5.05
CA TYR A 53 8.70 -1.26 -3.82
C TYR A 53 9.70 -0.13 -4.10
N VAL A 54 10.50 -0.22 -5.16
CA VAL A 54 11.38 0.88 -5.59
C VAL A 54 10.56 2.09 -6.02
N HIS A 55 9.48 1.92 -6.79
CA HIS A 55 8.61 3.01 -7.19
C HIS A 55 7.91 3.66 -6.00
N VAL A 56 7.36 2.86 -5.08
CA VAL A 56 6.73 3.36 -3.84
C VAL A 56 7.74 4.12 -2.98
N PHE A 57 8.94 3.56 -2.77
CA PHE A 57 9.99 4.21 -1.99
C PHE A 57 10.42 5.56 -2.59
N ARG A 58 10.45 5.66 -3.92
CA ARG A 58 10.76 6.90 -4.66
C ARG A 58 9.57 7.86 -4.81
N ARG A 59 8.42 7.57 -4.17
CA ARG A 59 7.16 8.35 -4.27
C ARG A 59 6.66 8.53 -5.71
N ARG A 60 6.94 7.55 -6.57
CA ARG A 60 6.48 7.48 -7.96
C ARG A 60 5.17 6.71 -8.02
N GLU A 61 4.10 7.36 -7.55
CA GLU A 61 2.83 6.67 -7.31
C GLU A 61 2.16 6.19 -8.60
N ALA A 62 2.20 7.00 -9.66
CA ALA A 62 1.62 6.63 -10.95
C ALA A 62 2.29 5.37 -11.52
N GLU A 63 3.61 5.33 -11.51
CA GLU A 63 4.38 4.19 -12.02
C GLU A 63 4.20 2.94 -11.14
N ALA A 64 4.06 3.11 -9.82
CA ALA A 64 3.72 1.99 -8.93
C ALA A 64 2.35 1.40 -9.25
N ILE A 65 1.35 2.26 -9.52
CA ILE A 65 0.01 1.83 -9.93
C ILE A 65 0.06 1.11 -11.28
N ASP A 66 0.79 1.65 -12.26
CA ASP A 66 0.95 1.04 -13.58
C ASP A 66 1.56 -0.37 -13.47
N VAL A 67 2.59 -0.54 -12.63
CA VAL A 67 3.20 -1.86 -12.36
C VAL A 67 2.19 -2.83 -11.73
N ILE A 68 1.42 -2.38 -10.73
CA ILE A 68 0.40 -3.22 -10.08
C ILE A 68 -0.66 -3.64 -11.11
N TYR A 69 -1.22 -2.70 -11.88
CA TYR A 69 -2.24 -2.99 -12.88
C TYR A 69 -1.73 -3.94 -13.95
N ALA A 70 -0.57 -3.65 -14.55
CA ALA A 70 0.01 -4.49 -15.59
C ALA A 70 0.20 -5.93 -15.12
N LYS A 71 0.63 -6.12 -13.86
CA LYS A 71 0.92 -7.45 -13.32
C LYS A 71 -0.33 -8.22 -12.92
N PHE A 72 -1.27 -7.59 -12.20
CA PHE A 72 -2.51 -8.28 -11.87
C PHE A 72 -3.37 -8.54 -13.11
N ASP A 73 -3.39 -7.65 -14.09
CA ASP A 73 -4.10 -7.88 -15.35
C ASP A 73 -3.47 -9.04 -16.14
N GLU A 74 -2.14 -9.15 -16.19
CA GLU A 74 -1.44 -10.30 -16.75
C GLU A 74 -1.84 -11.62 -16.07
N LEU A 75 -1.79 -11.67 -14.74
CA LEU A 75 -2.12 -12.88 -13.96
C LEU A 75 -3.60 -13.26 -14.07
N LEU A 76 -4.50 -12.28 -13.99
CA LEU A 76 -5.95 -12.49 -14.09
C LEU A 76 -6.35 -12.95 -15.51
N ARG A 77 -5.71 -12.42 -16.56
CA ARG A 77 -5.98 -12.87 -17.96
C ARG A 77 -5.58 -14.31 -18.20
N GLN A 78 -4.53 -14.79 -17.54
CA GLN A 78 -4.11 -16.20 -17.61
C GLN A 78 -5.05 -17.14 -16.84
N SER A 79 -6.09 -16.59 -16.19
CA SER A 79 -6.99 -17.31 -15.29
C SER A 79 -6.28 -17.99 -14.13
N ASP A 80 -5.05 -17.56 -13.83
CA ASP A 80 -4.23 -18.11 -12.76
C ASP A 80 -4.51 -17.37 -11.44
N CYS A 81 -5.57 -17.80 -10.76
CA CYS A 81 -5.87 -17.29 -9.43
C CYS A 81 -4.83 -17.75 -8.39
N ALA A 82 -4.08 -18.83 -8.64
CA ALA A 82 -3.08 -19.30 -7.68
C ALA A 82 -1.90 -18.33 -7.63
N ASP A 83 -1.43 -17.87 -8.78
CA ASP A 83 -0.37 -16.86 -8.84
C ASP A 83 -0.81 -15.51 -8.25
N CYS A 84 -2.04 -15.07 -8.54
CA CYS A 84 -2.61 -13.88 -7.91
C CYS A 84 -2.65 -14.01 -6.37
N ASP A 85 -3.02 -15.19 -5.88
CA ASP A 85 -3.11 -15.47 -4.46
C ASP A 85 -1.72 -15.54 -3.80
N GLU A 86 -0.74 -16.12 -4.48
CA GLU A 86 0.66 -16.14 -4.05
C GLU A 86 1.24 -14.71 -3.96
N VAL A 87 0.95 -13.86 -4.94
CA VAL A 87 1.32 -12.43 -4.90
C VAL A 87 0.71 -11.77 -3.66
N LEU A 88 -0.58 -11.96 -3.41
CA LEU A 88 -1.26 -11.39 -2.24
C LEU A 88 -0.70 -11.91 -0.91
N ALA A 89 -0.29 -13.18 -0.86
CA ALA A 89 0.33 -13.78 0.31
C ALA A 89 1.71 -13.19 0.63
N ASN A 90 2.47 -12.82 -0.41
CA ASN A 90 3.84 -12.30 -0.30
C ASN A 90 3.94 -10.77 -0.32
N LEU A 91 2.84 -10.06 -0.56
CA LEU A 91 2.82 -8.60 -0.57
C LEU A 91 3.01 -8.03 0.84
N ASP A 92 4.07 -7.26 1.05
CA ASP A 92 4.29 -6.53 2.30
C ASP A 92 3.49 -5.22 2.27
N VAL A 93 2.28 -5.26 2.82
CA VAL A 93 1.37 -4.12 2.94
C VAL A 93 2.03 -2.91 3.61
N ASN A 94 2.95 -3.11 4.55
CA ASN A 94 3.59 -1.98 5.24
C ASN A 94 4.53 -1.19 4.33
N ARG A 95 5.09 -1.82 3.29
CA ARG A 95 5.95 -1.19 2.29
C ARG A 95 5.20 -0.42 1.22
N LEU A 96 3.89 -0.67 1.08
CA LEU A 96 3.05 0.10 0.17
C LEU A 96 2.67 1.45 0.78
N ASN A 97 2.45 2.46 -0.05
CA ASN A 97 1.70 3.64 0.37
C ASN A 97 0.18 3.34 0.33
N ILE A 98 -0.62 4.27 0.86
CA ILE A 98 -2.08 4.14 0.86
C ILE A 98 -2.61 3.98 -0.58
N THR A 99 -2.13 4.76 -1.54
CA THR A 99 -2.55 4.72 -2.94
C THR A 99 -2.35 3.35 -3.57
N ALA A 100 -1.16 2.77 -3.46
CA ALA A 100 -0.84 1.44 -3.99
C ALA A 100 -1.64 0.34 -3.29
N THR A 101 -1.86 0.47 -1.97
CA THR A 101 -2.69 -0.47 -1.21
C THR A 101 -4.14 -0.47 -1.72
N LEU A 102 -4.71 0.71 -1.94
CA LEU A 102 -6.05 0.85 -2.50
C LEU A 102 -6.14 0.33 -3.93
N ALA A 103 -5.08 0.50 -4.74
CA ALA A 103 -5.03 -0.06 -6.09
C ALA A 103 -5.11 -1.59 -6.07
N VAL A 104 -4.31 -2.26 -5.23
CA VAL A 104 -4.36 -3.73 -5.09
C VAL A 104 -5.73 -4.20 -4.62
N LEU A 105 -6.32 -3.54 -3.61
CA LEU A 105 -7.68 -3.86 -3.16
C LEU A 105 -8.72 -3.71 -4.27
N SER A 106 -8.63 -2.64 -5.05
CA SER A 106 -9.59 -2.33 -6.12
C SER A 106 -9.55 -3.37 -7.23
N ILE A 107 -8.35 -3.75 -7.66
CA ILE A 107 -8.14 -4.72 -8.75
C ILE A 107 -8.60 -6.12 -8.33
N THR A 108 -8.20 -6.55 -7.13
CA THR A 108 -8.47 -7.92 -6.66
C THR A 108 -9.89 -8.10 -6.11
N ARG A 109 -10.66 -7.02 -5.96
CA ARG A 109 -12.02 -7.07 -5.40
C ARG A 109 -12.97 -7.96 -6.19
N LEU A 110 -12.88 -7.95 -7.53
CA LEU A 110 -13.80 -8.70 -8.40
C LEU A 110 -13.64 -10.22 -8.23
N ASP A 111 -12.41 -10.67 -7.96
CA ASP A 111 -12.07 -12.08 -7.79
C ASP A 111 -11.91 -12.49 -6.32
N ARG A 112 -12.34 -11.66 -5.36
CA ARG A 112 -12.15 -11.90 -3.92
C ARG A 112 -12.65 -13.27 -3.42
N ALA A 113 -13.66 -13.85 -4.08
CA ALA A 113 -14.20 -15.16 -3.71
C ALA A 113 -13.26 -16.33 -4.11
N ARG A 114 -12.36 -16.10 -5.07
CA ARG A 114 -11.41 -17.09 -5.61
C ARG A 114 -10.02 -16.96 -4.98
N LEU A 115 -9.73 -15.82 -4.34
CA LEU A 115 -8.43 -15.48 -3.77
C LEU A 115 -8.43 -15.74 -2.26
N ALA A 116 -7.87 -16.87 -1.82
CA ALA A 116 -7.87 -17.31 -0.42
C ALA A 116 -7.19 -16.31 0.53
N ASN A 117 -6.12 -15.65 0.09
CA ASN A 117 -5.37 -14.66 0.85
C ASN A 117 -5.94 -13.23 0.77
N TRP A 118 -6.97 -12.99 -0.04
CA TRP A 118 -7.56 -11.66 -0.21
C TRP A 118 -8.08 -11.08 1.10
N ARG A 119 -8.79 -11.87 1.92
CA ARG A 119 -9.33 -11.42 3.20
C ARG A 119 -8.21 -10.97 4.15
N ARG A 120 -7.15 -11.78 4.26
CA ARG A 120 -5.99 -11.46 5.09
C ARG A 120 -5.31 -10.16 4.63
N PHE A 121 -5.12 -10.01 3.32
CA PHE A 121 -4.58 -8.80 2.73
C PHE A 121 -5.45 -7.57 3.04
N ALA A 122 -6.77 -7.70 2.87
CA ALA A 122 -7.75 -6.66 3.14
C ALA A 122 -7.74 -6.20 4.61
N GLU A 123 -7.67 -7.12 5.57
CA GLU A 123 -7.56 -6.80 7.00
C GLU A 123 -6.24 -6.07 7.33
N MET A 124 -5.13 -6.48 6.71
CA MET A 124 -3.84 -5.79 6.85
C MET A 124 -3.88 -4.38 6.26
N ALA A 125 -4.46 -4.23 5.07
CA ALA A 125 -4.66 -2.95 4.39
C ALA A 125 -5.55 -2.00 5.22
N GLN A 126 -6.67 -2.50 5.74
CA GLN A 126 -7.56 -1.74 6.62
C GLN A 126 -6.80 -1.21 7.85
N ARG A 127 -6.09 -2.09 8.58
CA ARG A 127 -5.31 -1.68 9.76
C ARG A 127 -4.29 -0.60 9.43
N LYS A 128 -3.59 -0.74 8.31
CA LYS A 128 -2.63 0.27 7.84
C LYS A 128 -3.30 1.60 7.52
N ILE A 129 -4.38 1.60 6.75
CA ILE A 129 -5.09 2.82 6.33
C ILE A 129 -5.69 3.54 7.55
N CYS A 130 -6.32 2.81 8.48
CA CYS A 130 -6.82 3.39 9.72
C CYS A 130 -5.70 4.02 10.57
N ARG A 131 -4.50 3.43 10.57
CA ARG A 131 -3.35 3.96 11.30
C ARG A 131 -2.74 5.20 10.64
N GLU A 132 -2.62 5.22 9.31
CA GLU A 132 -1.89 6.26 8.58
C GLU A 132 -2.78 7.43 8.12
N ALA A 133 -4.08 7.21 7.95
CA ALA A 133 -5.04 8.24 7.53
C ALA A 133 -6.40 8.06 8.23
N PRO A 134 -6.47 8.16 9.57
CA PRO A 134 -7.67 7.87 10.36
C PRO A 134 -8.89 8.69 9.90
N ASP A 135 -8.70 9.98 9.63
CA ASP A 135 -9.78 10.89 9.22
C ASP A 135 -10.39 10.55 7.85
N ARG A 136 -9.66 9.80 7.02
CA ARG A 136 -10.07 9.43 5.65
C ARG A 136 -10.36 7.94 5.52
N ALA A 137 -10.00 7.12 6.50
CA ALA A 137 -10.03 5.67 6.40
C ALA A 137 -11.42 5.14 6.03
N ALA A 138 -12.47 5.63 6.71
CA ALA A 138 -13.85 5.24 6.42
C ALA A 138 -14.24 5.57 4.96
N ALA A 139 -13.90 6.77 4.48
CA ALA A 139 -14.21 7.19 3.11
C ALA A 139 -13.39 6.44 2.06
N LEU A 140 -12.12 6.14 2.33
CA LEU A 140 -11.24 5.41 1.40
C LEU A 140 -11.61 3.93 1.29
N LEU A 141 -12.08 3.32 2.38
CA LEU A 141 -12.46 1.91 2.42
C LEU A 141 -13.92 1.69 2.01
N ALA A 142 -14.72 2.76 1.96
CA ALA A 142 -16.11 2.71 1.51
C ALA A 142 -16.18 2.12 0.09
N GLY A 143 -16.88 1.00 -0.05
CA GLY A 143 -17.04 0.29 -1.32
C GLY A 143 -15.89 -0.65 -1.70
N LEU A 144 -14.75 -0.64 -1.00
CA LEU A 144 -13.67 -1.61 -1.24
C LEU A 144 -13.76 -2.82 -0.33
N LEU A 145 -14.11 -2.61 0.94
CA LEU A 145 -14.34 -3.67 1.89
C LEU A 145 -15.84 -3.95 2.00
N PRO A 146 -16.28 -5.22 2.03
CA PRO A 146 -17.65 -5.52 2.42
C PRO A 146 -17.85 -4.97 3.84
N LEU A 147 -18.92 -4.17 4.02
CA LEU A 147 -19.32 -3.65 5.34
C LEU A 147 -19.90 -4.76 6.24
N ASP A 148 -19.97 -5.97 5.73
CA ASP A 148 -20.65 -7.09 6.36
C ASP A 148 -19.63 -7.95 7.10
N SER A 149 -19.48 -7.67 8.39
CA SER A 149 -19.16 -8.66 9.43
C SER A 149 -20.34 -8.74 10.37
#